data_AF-A0A1W9P805-F1
#
_entry.id   AF-A0A1W9P805-F1
#
_cell.length_a   1.000
_cell.length_b   1.000
_cell.length_c   1.000
_cell.angle_alpha   90.00
_cell.angle_beta   90.00
_cell.angle_gamma   90.00
#
_symmetry.space_group_name_H-M   'P 1'
#
loop_
_entity.id
_entity.type
_entity.pdbx_description
1 polymer ?
#
loop_
_entity_poly.entity_id
_entity_poly.type
_entity_poly.pdbx_seq_one_letter_code
_entity_poly.pdbx_strand_id
1 'polypeptide(L)'
;MPLILSIEKDVEVLKNIYDKYHSIELNSHIYEIMEKIINVKEEEFGIQNGNIPYSFLTLWLALNEENYRKYLQLKNWQEEKDLLSKILIGNLLSISKSLGYTVPEPIKADIQYMKEVKTSLKGTPMIGFLGTFSVNFQIPDYWGIGKSVSRGFGTIKKIDRK
;
A
#
# COMPACT_ATOMS: atom_id res chain seq x y z
N MET A 1 -16.01 1.44 8.61
CA MET A 1 -15.28 2.49 9.35
C MET A 1 -14.27 3.13 8.41
N PRO A 2 -14.41 4.42 8.08
CA PRO A 2 -13.40 5.15 7.31
C PRO A 2 -12.07 5.26 8.08
N LEU A 3 -10.96 5.23 7.36
CA LEU A 3 -9.62 5.46 7.90
C LEU A 3 -8.92 6.54 7.06
N ILE A 4 -8.30 7.50 7.72
CA ILE A 4 -7.44 8.51 7.09
C ILE A 4 -6.05 8.37 7.71
N LEU A 5 -5.04 8.24 6.86
CA LEU A 5 -3.65 8.16 7.27
C LEU A 5 -2.92 9.41 6.76
N SER A 6 -2.08 9.99 7.60
CA SER A 6 -1.17 11.09 7.25
C SER A 6 0.24 10.74 7.73
N ILE A 7 1.25 11.27 7.05
CA ILE A 7 2.66 10.93 7.24
C ILE A 7 3.46 12.23 7.33
N GLU A 8 4.50 12.26 8.15
CA GLU A 8 5.43 13.40 8.29
C GLU A 8 4.69 14.73 8.55
N LYS A 9 5.03 15.78 7.79
CA LYS A 9 4.46 17.13 7.89
C LYS A 9 2.94 17.20 7.72
N ASP A 10 2.33 16.21 7.09
CA ASP A 10 0.88 16.22 6.82
C ASP A 10 0.07 15.77 8.04
N VAL A 11 0.72 15.26 9.10
CA VAL A 11 0.07 14.92 10.39
C VAL A 11 -0.60 16.14 11.00
N GLU A 12 0.03 17.31 10.90
CA GLU A 12 -0.53 18.54 11.45
C GLU A 12 -1.76 19.01 10.67
N VAL A 13 -1.84 18.71 9.37
CA VAL A 13 -3.04 18.97 8.56
C VAL A 13 -4.19 18.09 9.05
N LEU A 14 -3.94 16.80 9.33
CA LEU A 14 -4.96 15.87 9.83
C LEU A 14 -5.50 16.30 11.20
N LYS A 15 -4.64 16.72 12.11
CA LYS A 15 -5.05 17.26 13.42
C LYS A 15 -5.95 18.49 13.27
N ASN A 16 -5.61 19.39 12.36
CA ASN A 16 -6.37 20.62 12.12
C ASN A 16 -7.76 20.39 11.51
N ILE A 17 -7.98 19.28 10.79
CA ILE A 17 -9.29 18.94 10.25
C ILE A 17 -10.11 18.05 11.20
N TYR A 18 -9.46 17.41 12.16
CA TYR A 18 -10.08 16.46 13.07
C TYR A 18 -11.34 17.03 13.73
N ASP A 19 -11.30 18.25 14.26
CA ASP A 19 -12.44 18.87 14.95
C ASP A 19 -13.40 19.65 14.03
N LYS A 20 -13.08 19.82 12.75
CA LYS A 20 -13.85 20.70 11.85
C LYS A 20 -15.08 20.03 11.23
N TYR A 21 -15.14 18.71 11.23
CA TYR A 21 -16.20 17.95 10.56
C TYR A 21 -17.01 17.11 11.55
N HIS A 22 -18.33 17.21 11.44
CA HIS A 22 -19.33 16.44 12.20
C HIS A 22 -20.15 15.49 11.33
N SER A 23 -20.03 15.61 10.01
CA SER A 23 -20.66 14.72 9.04
C SER A 23 -19.74 14.48 7.85
N ILE A 24 -19.99 13.40 7.12
CA ILE A 24 -19.35 13.09 5.85
C ILE A 24 -20.43 12.88 4.80
N GLU A 25 -20.29 13.55 3.66
CA GLU A 25 -21.12 13.32 2.49
C GLU A 25 -20.43 12.30 1.57
N LEU A 26 -21.10 11.18 1.31
CA LEU A 26 -20.63 10.15 0.38
C LEU A 26 -21.72 9.90 -0.66
N ASN A 27 -21.39 10.19 -1.92
CA ASN A 27 -22.35 10.23 -3.02
C ASN A 27 -23.51 11.18 -2.69
N SER A 28 -24.73 10.66 -2.56
CA SER A 28 -25.93 11.42 -2.24
C SER A 28 -26.41 11.24 -0.80
N HIS A 29 -25.56 10.73 0.10
CA HIS A 29 -25.92 10.41 1.48
C HIS A 29 -25.01 11.16 2.46
N ILE A 30 -25.63 11.67 3.53
CA ILE A 30 -24.94 12.35 4.63
C ILE A 30 -24.90 11.40 5.81
N TYR A 31 -23.71 11.19 6.36
CA TYR A 31 -23.46 10.36 7.53
C TYR A 31 -22.98 11.23 8.68
N GLU A 32 -23.67 11.19 9.81
CA GLU A 32 -23.22 11.84 11.04
C GLU A 32 -22.04 11.07 11.67
N ILE A 33 -21.05 11.81 12.15
CA ILE A 33 -19.87 11.24 12.80
C ILE A 33 -20.13 11.13 14.29
N MET A 34 -20.47 9.93 14.75
CA MET A 34 -20.74 9.64 16.17
C MET A 34 -19.48 9.66 17.03
N GLU A 35 -18.37 9.13 16.50
CA GLU A 35 -17.10 9.00 17.20
C GLU A 35 -15.94 9.24 16.23
N LYS A 36 -14.88 9.87 16.73
CA LYS A 36 -13.60 10.04 16.05
C LYS A 36 -12.49 9.59 16.99
N ILE A 37 -11.49 8.93 16.43
CA ILE A 37 -10.28 8.52 17.16
C ILE A 37 -9.09 8.96 16.31
N ILE A 38 -8.12 9.64 16.94
CA ILE A 38 -6.85 10.00 16.33
C ILE A 38 -5.70 9.37 17.13
N ASN A 39 -4.86 8.63 16.43
CA ASN A 39 -3.66 8.02 16.99
C ASN A 39 -2.45 8.58 16.24
N VAL A 40 -1.52 9.19 16.98
CA VAL A 40 -0.25 9.68 16.46
C VAL A 40 0.86 8.85 17.08
N LYS A 41 1.73 8.30 16.23
CA LYS A 41 2.85 7.47 16.66
C LYS A 41 4.02 7.65 15.71
N GLU A 42 5.22 7.50 16.26
CA GLU A 42 6.44 7.31 15.49
C GLU A 42 6.62 5.81 15.25
N GLU A 43 6.94 5.46 14.01
CA GLU A 43 7.09 4.07 13.58
C GLU A 43 8.36 3.96 12.75
N GLU A 44 9.06 2.84 12.89
CA GLU A 44 10.23 2.58 12.07
C GLU A 44 9.84 2.42 10.59
N PHE A 45 10.67 2.97 9.70
CA PHE A 45 10.58 2.80 8.26
C PHE A 45 11.99 2.65 7.69
N GLY A 46 12.28 1.54 7.00
CA GLY A 46 13.61 1.32 6.44
C GLY A 46 14.01 -0.14 6.30
N ILE A 47 15.27 -0.37 5.93
CA ILE A 47 15.84 -1.72 5.81
C ILE A 47 15.89 -2.39 7.18
N GLN A 48 15.64 -3.69 7.21
CA GLN A 48 15.69 -4.50 8.42
C GLN A 48 16.49 -5.79 8.22
N ASN A 49 16.93 -6.35 9.33
CA ASN A 49 17.55 -7.67 9.36
C ASN A 49 16.48 -8.76 9.26
N GLY A 50 16.40 -9.40 8.09
CA GLY A 50 15.49 -10.50 7.81
C GLY A 50 14.15 -10.07 7.21
N ASN A 51 13.39 -11.05 6.71
CA ASN A 51 12.15 -10.78 5.98
C ASN A 51 10.95 -10.69 6.92
N ILE A 52 10.23 -9.58 6.81
CA ILE A 52 8.99 -9.29 7.53
C ILE A 52 7.82 -9.65 6.62
N PRO A 53 6.86 -10.48 7.08
CA PRO A 53 5.67 -10.82 6.30
C PRO A 53 4.60 -9.73 6.38
N TYR A 54 3.96 -9.44 5.25
CA TYR A 54 2.90 -8.46 5.08
C TYR A 54 1.75 -9.05 4.25
N SER A 55 0.53 -8.55 4.51
CA SER A 55 -0.65 -8.82 3.68
C SER A 55 -1.17 -7.53 3.07
N PHE A 56 -1.69 -7.63 1.84
CA PHE A 56 -2.48 -6.58 1.23
C PHE A 56 -3.91 -6.62 1.78
N LEU A 57 -4.33 -5.56 2.46
CA LEU A 57 -5.70 -5.36 2.95
C LEU A 57 -6.63 -4.86 1.84
N THR A 58 -6.08 -4.19 0.82
CA THR A 58 -6.80 -3.71 -0.35
C THR A 58 -6.03 -4.02 -1.62
N LEU A 59 -6.72 -3.95 -2.76
CA LEU A 59 -6.15 -4.29 -4.06
C LEU A 59 -4.87 -3.49 -4.33
N TRP A 60 -3.78 -4.19 -4.60
CA TRP A 60 -2.53 -3.58 -5.04
C TRP A 60 -2.55 -3.40 -6.56
N LEU A 61 -2.54 -2.15 -7.01
CA LEU A 61 -2.42 -1.83 -8.43
C LEU A 61 -0.93 -1.75 -8.80
N ALA A 62 -0.33 -2.92 -9.07
CA ALA A 62 1.10 -3.09 -9.28
C ALA A 62 1.55 -2.70 -10.71
N LEU A 63 0.70 -2.93 -11.71
CA LEU A 63 1.11 -2.87 -13.11
C LEU A 63 0.98 -1.45 -13.68
N ASN A 64 2.09 -0.93 -14.22
CA ASN A 64 2.05 0.16 -15.20
C ASN A 64 1.79 -0.42 -16.60
N GLU A 65 1.71 0.42 -17.63
CA GLU A 65 1.40 -0.04 -18.99
C GLU A 65 2.42 -1.04 -19.56
N GLU A 66 3.70 -0.84 -19.28
CA GLU A 66 4.77 -1.74 -19.73
C GLU A 66 4.69 -3.10 -19.02
N ASN A 67 4.60 -3.09 -17.68
CA ASN A 67 4.52 -4.29 -16.87
C ASN A 67 3.20 -5.04 -17.10
N TYR A 68 2.13 -4.34 -17.45
CA TYR A 68 0.88 -4.95 -17.86
C TYR A 68 1.06 -5.83 -19.10
N ARG A 69 1.75 -5.30 -20.14
CA ARG A 69 2.04 -6.09 -21.35
C ARG A 69 2.92 -7.31 -21.05
N LYS A 70 3.94 -7.15 -20.19
CA LYS A 70 4.80 -8.26 -19.75
C LYS A 70 4.00 -9.31 -18.99
N TYR A 71 3.19 -8.88 -18.03
CA TYR A 71 2.37 -9.74 -17.18
C TYR A 71 1.44 -10.64 -18.01
N LEU A 72 0.77 -10.09 -19.04
CA LEU A 72 -0.11 -10.86 -19.91
C LEU A 72 0.60 -11.95 -20.75
N GLN A 73 1.93 -11.89 -20.88
CA GLN A 73 2.72 -12.87 -21.63
C GLN A 73 3.27 -14.00 -20.76
N LEU A 74 3.18 -13.87 -19.43
CA LEU A 74 3.70 -14.84 -18.49
C LEU A 74 2.87 -16.12 -18.53
N LYS A 75 3.55 -17.26 -18.39
CA LYS A 75 2.91 -18.58 -18.53
C LYS A 75 2.89 -19.39 -17.26
N ASN A 76 3.65 -18.98 -16.25
CA ASN A 76 3.78 -19.71 -15.01
C ASN A 76 3.88 -18.77 -13.81
N TRP A 77 3.55 -19.33 -12.65
CA TRP A 77 3.55 -18.63 -11.37
C TRP A 77 4.94 -18.09 -10.98
N GLN A 78 6.03 -18.77 -11.34
CA GLN A 78 7.38 -18.32 -10.96
C GLN A 78 7.74 -17.01 -11.66
N GLU A 79 7.44 -16.88 -12.95
CA GLU A 79 7.63 -15.64 -13.70
C GLU A 79 6.78 -14.50 -13.15
N GLU A 80 5.53 -14.78 -12.77
CA GLU A 80 4.63 -13.81 -12.15
C GLU A 80 5.21 -13.31 -10.83
N LYS A 81 5.60 -14.25 -9.97
CA LYS A 81 6.25 -14.00 -8.69
C LYS A 81 7.48 -13.11 -8.85
N ASP A 82 8.34 -13.40 -9.83
CA ASP A 82 9.57 -12.63 -10.08
C ASP A 82 9.26 -11.21 -10.57
N LEU A 83 8.29 -11.04 -11.48
CA LEU A 83 7.87 -9.73 -11.97
C LEU A 83 7.28 -8.89 -10.83
N LEU A 84 6.34 -9.45 -10.07
CA LEU A 84 5.68 -8.74 -8.97
C LEU A 84 6.67 -8.39 -7.85
N SER A 85 7.63 -9.26 -7.53
CA SER A 85 8.68 -8.97 -6.54
C SER A 85 9.54 -7.79 -6.99
N LYS A 86 9.92 -7.71 -8.26
CA LYS A 86 10.66 -6.56 -8.83
C LYS A 86 9.85 -5.27 -8.77
N ILE A 87 8.56 -5.32 -9.07
CA ILE A 87 7.67 -4.16 -8.99
C ILE A 87 7.54 -3.68 -7.55
N LEU A 88 7.40 -4.60 -6.59
CA LEU A 88 7.32 -4.27 -5.16
C LEU A 88 8.60 -3.56 -4.69
N ILE A 89 9.77 -4.06 -5.05
CA ILE A 89 11.06 -3.41 -4.78
C ILE A 89 11.08 -1.99 -5.37
N GLY A 90 10.68 -1.83 -6.64
CA GLY A 90 10.61 -0.52 -7.29
C GLY A 90 9.67 0.46 -6.58
N ASN A 91 8.51 -0.02 -6.10
CA ASN A 91 7.58 0.79 -5.33
C ASN A 91 8.18 1.23 -3.98
N LEU A 92 8.85 0.33 -3.26
CA LEU A 92 9.49 0.66 -1.99
C LEU A 92 10.65 1.65 -2.15
N LEU A 93 11.43 1.53 -3.24
CA LEU A 93 12.45 2.51 -3.60
C LEU A 93 11.84 3.88 -3.91
N SER A 94 10.70 3.91 -4.62
CA SER A 94 9.98 5.15 -4.93
C SER A 94 9.48 5.84 -3.66
N ILE A 95 8.86 5.09 -2.74
CA ILE A 95 8.38 5.61 -1.46
C ILE A 95 9.55 6.13 -0.62
N SER A 96 10.63 5.33 -0.51
CA SER A 96 11.86 5.71 0.21
C SER A 96 12.41 7.05 -0.28
N LYS A 97 12.54 7.22 -1.59
CA LYS A 97 13.00 8.47 -2.20
C LYS A 97 12.09 9.65 -1.87
N SER A 98 10.76 9.45 -1.90
CA SER A 98 9.81 10.52 -1.59
C SER A 98 9.86 11.00 -0.14
N LEU A 99 10.31 10.14 0.77
CA LEU A 99 10.50 10.43 2.19
C LEU A 99 11.93 10.86 2.54
N GLY A 100 12.82 11.00 1.55
CA GLY A 100 14.23 11.33 1.80
C GLY A 100 15.05 10.20 2.43
N TYR A 101 14.52 8.97 2.47
CA TYR A 101 15.23 7.81 2.98
C TYR A 101 16.13 7.19 1.91
N THR A 102 17.44 7.15 2.18
CA THR A 102 18.41 6.47 1.32
C THR A 102 18.55 5.02 1.77
N VAL A 103 18.17 4.08 0.89
CA VAL A 103 18.22 2.65 1.19
C VAL A 103 19.69 2.18 1.22
N PRO A 104 20.20 1.70 2.37
CA PRO A 104 21.62 1.36 2.52
C PRO A 104 22.02 0.02 1.88
N GLU A 105 21.06 -0.87 1.65
CA GLU A 105 21.27 -2.23 1.16
C GLU A 105 20.17 -2.68 0.18
N PRO A 106 20.41 -3.72 -0.64
CA PRO A 106 19.38 -4.22 -1.56
C PRO A 106 18.10 -4.66 -0.84
N ILE A 107 16.96 -4.17 -1.31
CA ILE A 107 15.64 -4.67 -0.91
C ILE A 107 15.44 -6.06 -1.53
N LYS A 108 15.14 -7.04 -0.69
CA LYS A 108 14.83 -8.43 -1.01
C LYS A 108 13.37 -8.65 -0.69
N ALA A 109 12.53 -8.61 -1.72
CA ALA A 109 11.11 -8.89 -1.61
C ALA A 109 10.79 -10.26 -2.24
N ASP A 110 9.86 -10.98 -1.61
CA ASP A 110 9.38 -12.28 -2.06
C ASP A 110 7.86 -12.30 -2.01
N ILE A 111 7.21 -12.42 -3.17
CA ILE A 111 5.77 -12.68 -3.24
C ILE A 111 5.51 -14.13 -2.80
N GLN A 112 4.71 -14.29 -1.75
CA GLN A 112 4.37 -15.60 -1.19
C GLN A 112 3.11 -16.17 -1.86
N TYR A 113 2.05 -15.36 -1.90
CA TYR A 113 0.79 -15.67 -2.54
C TYR A 113 0.22 -14.40 -3.14
N MET A 114 -0.35 -14.50 -4.35
CA MET A 114 -1.04 -13.39 -4.96
C MET A 114 -2.22 -13.88 -5.79
N LYS A 115 -3.36 -13.20 -5.63
CA LYS A 115 -4.58 -13.43 -6.39
C LYS A 115 -4.85 -12.22 -7.27
N GLU A 116 -4.91 -12.47 -8.57
CA GLU A 116 -5.41 -11.48 -9.54
C GLU A 116 -6.89 -11.18 -9.31
N VAL A 117 -7.24 -9.90 -9.34
CA VAL A 117 -8.62 -9.41 -9.26
C VAL A 117 -8.80 -8.28 -10.28
N LYS A 118 -9.76 -8.46 -11.18
CA LYS A 118 -10.17 -7.40 -12.12
C LYS A 118 -10.86 -6.27 -11.34
N THR A 119 -10.48 -5.05 -11.64
CA THR A 119 -11.03 -3.85 -11.02
C THR A 119 -11.07 -2.70 -12.03
N SER A 120 -11.45 -1.51 -11.59
CA SER A 120 -11.37 -0.31 -12.40
C SER A 120 -10.91 0.88 -11.59
N LEU A 121 -10.23 1.80 -12.25
CA LEU A 121 -9.82 3.08 -11.68
C LEU A 121 -10.33 4.18 -12.60
N LYS A 122 -11.30 4.97 -12.10
CA LYS A 122 -11.95 6.04 -12.87
C LYS A 122 -12.51 5.56 -14.22
N GLY A 123 -13.13 4.38 -14.23
CA GLY A 123 -13.72 3.78 -15.44
C GLY A 123 -12.71 3.04 -16.33
N THR A 124 -11.40 3.18 -16.11
CA THR A 124 -10.39 2.38 -16.83
C THR A 124 -10.27 1.00 -16.18
N PRO A 125 -10.45 -0.11 -16.92
CA PRO A 125 -10.21 -1.45 -16.41
C PRO A 125 -8.75 -1.63 -15.96
N MET A 126 -8.56 -2.28 -14.82
CA MET A 126 -7.25 -2.52 -14.23
C MET A 126 -7.17 -3.95 -13.70
N ILE A 127 -5.95 -4.46 -13.58
CA ILE A 127 -5.65 -5.65 -12.80
C ILE A 127 -5.10 -5.20 -11.44
N GLY A 128 -5.74 -5.67 -10.36
CA GLY A 128 -5.28 -5.51 -8.99
C GLY A 128 -4.94 -6.86 -8.37
N PHE A 129 -4.19 -6.82 -7.28
CA PHE A 129 -3.70 -8.02 -6.61
C PHE A 129 -4.03 -8.01 -5.12
N LEU A 130 -4.41 -9.17 -4.58
CA LEU A 130 -4.55 -9.40 -3.14
C LEU A 130 -3.73 -10.61 -2.74
N GLY A 131 -3.00 -10.52 -1.63
CA GLY A 131 -2.16 -11.61 -1.18
C GLY A 131 -1.15 -11.20 -0.12
N THR A 132 -0.06 -11.95 -0.04
CA THR A 132 0.98 -11.77 0.97
C THR A 132 2.37 -11.76 0.33
N PHE A 133 3.27 -11.03 0.96
CA PHE A 133 4.67 -10.96 0.58
C PHE A 133 5.54 -10.89 1.82
N SER A 134 6.83 -11.13 1.65
CA SER A 134 7.82 -10.86 2.68
C SER A 134 8.91 -9.95 2.14
N VAL A 135 9.44 -9.05 2.97
CA VAL A 135 10.49 -8.13 2.56
C VAL A 135 11.41 -7.78 3.72
N ASN A 136 12.70 -7.55 3.45
CA ASN A 136 13.66 -7.03 4.43
C ASN A 136 13.52 -5.50 4.65
N PHE A 137 12.29 -5.03 4.77
CA PHE A 137 11.97 -3.61 4.88
C PHE A 137 10.80 -3.43 5.86
N GLN A 138 11.01 -2.64 6.91
CA GLN A 138 9.97 -2.21 7.82
C GLN A 138 9.12 -1.14 7.14
N ILE A 139 7.82 -1.42 7.05
CA ILE A 139 6.80 -0.51 6.58
C ILE A 139 5.73 -0.41 7.67
N PRO A 140 5.36 0.80 8.12
CA PRO A 140 4.29 0.95 9.10
C PRO A 140 2.95 0.43 8.55
N ASP A 141 2.12 -0.07 9.45
CA ASP A 141 0.80 -0.60 9.10
C ASP A 141 -0.07 0.45 8.41
N TYR A 142 -0.94 -0.03 7.51
CA TYR A 142 -1.92 0.74 6.74
C TYR A 142 -1.34 1.67 5.67
N TRP A 143 -0.04 1.60 5.40
CA TRP A 143 0.55 2.30 4.27
C TRP A 143 0.08 1.73 2.95
N GLY A 144 -0.13 2.61 1.98
CA GLY A 144 -0.45 2.23 0.60
C GLY A 144 0.81 2.10 -0.25
N ILE A 145 0.88 1.06 -1.07
CA ILE A 145 1.97 0.81 -2.02
C ILE A 145 1.43 0.70 -3.45
N GLY A 146 2.18 1.21 -4.43
CA GLY A 146 1.83 1.12 -5.85
C GLY A 146 1.00 2.30 -6.34
N LYS A 147 0.08 2.05 -7.28
CA LYS A 147 -0.70 3.11 -7.93
C LYS A 147 -1.96 3.47 -7.14
N SER A 148 -2.25 4.77 -7.04
CA SER A 148 -3.48 5.31 -6.43
C SER A 148 -3.66 5.02 -4.94
N VAL A 149 -2.55 5.06 -4.18
CA VAL A 149 -2.51 4.85 -2.73
C VAL A 149 -3.39 5.83 -1.94
N SER A 150 -3.52 7.07 -2.40
CA SER A 150 -4.41 8.08 -1.77
C SER A 150 -5.91 7.75 -1.88
N ARG A 151 -6.27 6.74 -2.67
CA ARG A 151 -7.64 6.20 -2.77
C ARG A 151 -7.80 4.89 -2.01
N GLY A 152 -6.81 4.52 -1.20
CA GLY A 152 -6.81 3.32 -0.38
C GLY A 152 -6.32 2.05 -1.09
N PHE A 153 -5.85 2.11 -2.34
CA PHE A 153 -5.26 0.94 -3.01
C PHE A 153 -3.89 0.57 -2.43
N GLY A 154 -3.59 -0.73 -2.44
CA GLY A 154 -2.32 -1.30 -2.00
C GLY A 154 -2.03 -1.10 -0.51
N THR A 155 -3.08 -0.95 0.30
CA THR A 155 -2.94 -0.83 1.76
C THR A 155 -2.40 -2.14 2.31
N ILE A 156 -1.32 -2.10 3.09
CA ILE A 156 -0.70 -3.28 3.67
C ILE A 156 -0.76 -3.30 5.20
N LYS A 157 -0.59 -4.47 5.79
CA LYS A 157 -0.40 -4.65 7.23
C LYS A 157 0.58 -5.78 7.51
N LYS A 158 1.41 -5.63 8.54
CA LYS A 158 2.29 -6.71 9.00
C LYS A 158 1.45 -7.92 9.44
N ILE A 159 1.95 -9.12 9.15
CA ILE A 159 1.35 -10.37 9.62
C ILE A 159 2.02 -10.74 10.94
N ASP A 160 1.27 -10.76 12.03
CA ASP A 160 1.77 -11.22 13.32
C ASP A 160 2.07 -12.72 13.24
N ARG A 161 3.29 -13.12 13.63
CA ARG A 161 3.61 -14.54 13.81
C ARG A 161 2.93 -14.99 15.10
N LYS A 162 1.94 -15.87 14.98
CA LYS A 162 1.41 -16.65 16.11
C LYS A 162 2.42 -17.70 16.56
#